data_AF-F8NXE5-F1
#
_entry.id   AF-F8NXE5-F1
#
_cell.length_a   1.000
_cell.length_b   1.000
_cell.length_c   1.000
_cell.angle_alpha   90.00
_cell.angle_beta   90.00
_cell.angle_gamma   90.00
#
_symmetry.space_group_name_H-M   'P 1'
#
loop_
_entity.id
_entity.type
_entity.pdbx_description
1 polymer ?
#
loop_
_entity_poly.entity_id
_entity_poly.type
_entity_poly.pdbx_seq_one_letter_code
_entity_poly.pdbx_strand_id
1 'polypeptide(L)'
;MQTECAYLFSSLAKELENLRVLAEEAGKKKEELRKRSNHSFTKTDLVDPQKWTMGDVQQYGRVLAQLQDDVKNIKDQRILLKRTLRELESNMLKAGTRKEEIVRFNRAKTDEEFAKMLKVRTLGPEHLEAQSQLRRDIQVVRDRVQKLEDNLQGCKTKLSQFQIGKPGLRAPSLDTVNRTFRNINLAINQQTEDISKLAARMSKLDMSSLQVSITRDKRLGESTAKRPINVTPHVAVTTAAALNAERSA
;
A
#
# COMPACT_ATOMS: atom_id res chain seq x y z
N MET A 1 35.87 44.27 -65.04
CA MET A 1 34.48 44.73 -65.27
C MET A 1 33.72 43.83 -66.25
N GLN A 2 33.84 43.96 -67.58
CA GLN A 2 33.00 43.15 -68.51
C GLN A 2 33.28 41.64 -68.45
N THR A 3 34.55 41.25 -68.30
CA THR A 3 34.97 39.84 -68.16
C THR A 3 34.50 39.20 -66.86
N GLU A 4 34.53 39.96 -65.76
CA GLU A 4 34.05 39.52 -64.44
C GLU A 4 32.52 39.40 -64.42
N CYS A 5 31.80 40.32 -65.05
CA CYS A 5 30.35 40.22 -65.24
C CYS A 5 29.96 39.01 -66.10
N ALA A 6 30.71 38.72 -67.16
CA ALA A 6 30.47 37.53 -67.99
C ALA A 6 30.76 36.22 -67.24
N TYR A 7 31.83 36.20 -66.44
CA TYR A 7 32.15 35.08 -65.56
C TYR A 7 31.07 34.86 -64.50
N LEU A 8 30.60 35.92 -63.82
CA LEU A 8 29.49 35.84 -62.87
C LEU A 8 28.21 35.34 -63.53
N PHE A 9 27.85 35.87 -64.70
CA PHE A 9 26.65 35.46 -65.43
C PHE A 9 26.69 33.97 -65.80
N SER A 10 27.81 33.49 -66.32
CA SER A 10 27.99 32.08 -66.67
C SER A 10 28.01 31.15 -65.45
N SER A 11 28.63 31.57 -64.34
CA SER A 11 28.62 30.83 -63.08
C SER A 11 27.20 30.72 -62.51
N LEU A 12 26.47 31.84 -62.50
CA LEU A 12 25.11 31.91 -61.96
C LEU A 12 24.13 31.11 -62.83
N ALA A 13 24.29 31.15 -64.16
CA ALA A 13 23.54 30.30 -65.08
C ALA A 13 23.77 28.80 -64.81
N LYS A 14 25.01 28.40 -64.54
CA LYS A 14 25.36 27.01 -64.20
C LYS A 14 24.80 26.59 -62.85
N GLU A 15 24.84 27.46 -61.84
CA GLU A 15 24.25 27.20 -60.53
C GLU A 15 22.72 27.07 -60.59
N LEU A 16 22.05 27.92 -61.38
CA LEU A 16 20.61 27.82 -61.60
C LEU A 16 20.22 26.52 -62.31
N GLU A 17 21.02 26.06 -63.29
CA GLU A 17 20.78 24.77 -63.93
C GLU A 17 20.97 23.60 -62.97
N ASN A 18 22.02 23.63 -62.13
CA ASN A 18 22.23 22.63 -61.09
C ASN A 18 21.08 22.61 -60.07
N LEU A 19 20.61 23.78 -59.64
CA LEU A 19 19.45 23.92 -58.75
C LEU A 19 18.18 23.36 -59.38
N ARG A 20 17.97 23.59 -60.68
CA ARG A 20 16.84 23.05 -61.42
C ARG A 20 16.88 21.52 -61.45
N VAL A 21 18.03 20.91 -61.73
CA VAL A 21 18.21 19.44 -61.70
C VAL A 21 17.93 18.88 -60.30
N LEU A 22 18.51 19.48 -59.26
CA LEU A 22 18.27 19.06 -57.88
C LEU A 22 16.79 19.20 -57.46
N ALA A 23 16.12 20.26 -57.91
CA ALA A 23 14.70 20.46 -57.66
C ALA A 23 13.83 19.40 -58.36
N GLU A 24 14.18 19.02 -59.60
CA GLU A 24 13.49 17.94 -60.33
C GLU A 24 13.73 16.58 -59.67
N GLU A 25 14.95 16.29 -59.22
CA GLU A 25 15.28 15.07 -58.48
C GLU A 25 14.55 15.00 -57.14
N ALA A 26 14.52 16.09 -56.39
CA ALA A 26 13.77 16.19 -55.15
C ALA A 26 12.27 16.03 -55.37
N GLY A 27 11.73 16.59 -56.46
CA GLY A 27 10.35 16.42 -56.90
C GLY A 27 10.01 14.96 -57.20
N LYS A 28 10.85 14.26 -57.98
CA LYS A 28 10.69 12.84 -58.28
C LYS A 28 10.73 11.99 -57.01
N LYS A 29 11.71 12.22 -56.14
CA LYS A 29 11.85 11.49 -54.86
C LYS A 29 10.68 11.72 -53.92
N LYS A 30 10.13 12.94 -53.89
CA LYS A 30 8.91 13.27 -53.12
C LYS A 30 7.70 12.48 -53.62
N GLU A 31 7.51 12.41 -54.94
CA GLU A 31 6.41 11.64 -55.52
C GLU A 31 6.57 10.14 -55.27
N GLU A 32 7.79 9.60 -55.33
CA GLU A 32 8.07 8.21 -54.96
C GLU A 32 7.72 7.91 -53.50
N LEU A 33 8.10 8.79 -52.57
CA LEU A 33 7.78 8.62 -51.15
C LEU A 33 6.29 8.81 -50.84
N ARG A 34 5.56 9.53 -51.70
CA ARG A 34 4.12 9.77 -51.55
C ARG A 34 3.27 8.62 -52.11
N LYS A 35 3.83 7.79 -53.00
CA LYS A 35 3.14 6.59 -53.50
C LYS A 35 2.82 5.68 -52.32
N ARG A 36 1.53 5.36 -52.20
CA ARG A 36 1.04 4.41 -51.22
C ARG A 36 1.31 3.00 -51.72
N SER A 37 1.55 2.08 -50.80
CA SER A 37 1.54 0.68 -51.17
C SER A 37 0.11 0.23 -51.45
N ASN A 38 -0.07 -0.65 -52.43
CA ASN A 38 -1.39 -1.23 -52.75
C ASN A 38 -1.76 -2.39 -51.81
N HIS A 39 -1.14 -2.46 -50.63
CA HIS A 39 -1.29 -3.57 -49.70
C HIS A 39 -2.34 -3.24 -48.63
N SER A 40 -3.15 -4.23 -48.26
CA SER A 40 -4.05 -4.11 -47.11
C SER A 40 -3.29 -4.51 -45.86
N PHE A 41 -2.83 -3.53 -45.09
CA PHE A 41 -2.07 -3.78 -43.87
C PHE A 41 -2.90 -4.41 -42.77
N THR A 42 -2.34 -5.44 -42.14
CA THR A 42 -2.88 -6.10 -40.97
C THR A 42 -1.99 -5.90 -39.73
N LYS A 43 -2.48 -6.28 -38.56
CA LYS A 43 -1.78 -6.11 -37.27
C LYS A 43 -0.41 -6.80 -37.24
N THR A 44 -0.24 -7.90 -37.99
CA THR A 44 1.03 -8.64 -38.10
C THR A 44 2.07 -7.88 -38.91
N ASP A 45 1.66 -7.00 -39.83
CA ASP A 45 2.57 -6.24 -40.69
C ASP A 45 3.23 -5.07 -39.95
N LEU A 46 2.73 -4.69 -38.76
CA LEU A 46 3.38 -3.71 -37.90
C LEU A 46 4.80 -4.12 -37.47
N VAL A 47 5.11 -5.41 -37.52
CA VAL A 47 6.41 -5.97 -37.10
C VAL A 47 7.51 -5.73 -38.14
N ASP A 48 7.14 -5.65 -39.42
CA ASP A 48 8.10 -5.58 -40.54
C ASP A 48 8.23 -4.14 -41.08
N PRO A 49 9.32 -3.40 -40.77
CA PRO A 49 9.46 -2.00 -41.19
C PRO A 49 9.57 -1.83 -42.70
N GLN A 50 10.06 -2.84 -43.42
CA GLN A 50 10.27 -2.78 -44.87
C GLN A 50 8.98 -2.79 -45.69
N LYS A 51 7.85 -3.18 -45.10
CA LYS A 51 6.54 -3.19 -45.76
C LYS A 51 5.89 -1.80 -45.80
N TRP A 52 6.40 -0.85 -45.02
CA TRP A 52 5.78 0.46 -44.84
C TRP A 52 6.49 1.52 -45.66
N THR A 53 5.70 2.29 -46.40
CA THR A 53 6.18 3.48 -47.11
C THR A 53 5.69 4.75 -46.41
N MET A 54 6.34 5.89 -46.65
CA MET A 54 5.95 7.18 -46.05
C MET A 54 4.50 7.58 -46.42
N GLY A 55 4.03 7.16 -47.59
CA GLY A 55 2.63 7.34 -48.03
C GLY A 55 1.60 6.62 -47.16
N ASP A 56 2.00 5.58 -46.43
CA ASP A 56 1.13 4.67 -45.67
C ASP A 56 0.98 5.07 -44.18
N VAL A 57 1.55 6.20 -43.77
CA VAL A 57 1.51 6.71 -42.37
C VAL A 57 0.11 6.71 -41.75
N GLN A 58 -0.92 7.08 -42.53
CA GLN A 58 -2.30 7.08 -42.01
C GLN A 58 -2.85 5.67 -41.79
N GLN A 59 -2.49 4.72 -42.64
CA GLN A 59 -2.86 3.31 -42.45
C GLN A 59 -2.12 2.72 -41.25
N TYR A 60 -0.83 3.02 -41.10
CA TYR A 60 -0.04 2.64 -39.93
C TYR A 60 -0.68 3.11 -38.63
N GLY A 61 -1.07 4.39 -38.56
CA GLY A 61 -1.75 4.96 -37.40
C GLY A 61 -3.08 4.27 -37.07
N ARG A 62 -3.85 3.87 -38.08
CA ARG A 62 -5.12 3.12 -37.87
C ARG A 62 -4.88 1.73 -37.31
N VAL A 63 -3.92 0.97 -37.87
CA VAL A 63 -3.61 -0.38 -37.38
C VAL A 63 -3.04 -0.31 -35.97
N LEU A 64 -2.22 0.70 -35.67
CA LEU A 64 -1.67 0.94 -34.33
C LEU A 64 -2.77 1.27 -33.31
N ALA A 65 -3.76 2.09 -33.67
CA ALA A 65 -4.90 2.40 -32.81
C ALA A 65 -5.72 1.14 -32.49
N GLN A 66 -5.95 0.27 -33.48
CA GLN A 66 -6.64 -1.00 -33.26
C GLN A 66 -5.85 -1.93 -32.32
N LEU A 67 -4.52 -2.00 -32.49
CA LEU A 67 -3.67 -2.78 -31.59
C LEU A 67 -3.69 -2.21 -30.16
N GLN A 68 -3.70 -0.89 -30.03
CA GLN A 68 -3.81 -0.21 -28.74
C GLN A 68 -5.10 -0.61 -28.02
N ASP A 69 -6.23 -0.66 -28.72
CA ASP A 69 -7.51 -1.04 -28.13
C ASP A 69 -7.56 -2.53 -27.77
N ASP A 70 -6.98 -3.41 -28.58
CA ASP A 70 -6.82 -4.84 -28.21
C ASP A 70 -6.00 -4.99 -26.92
N VAL A 71 -4.89 -4.26 -26.79
CA VAL A 71 -4.03 -4.30 -25.60
C VAL A 71 -4.80 -3.84 -24.36
N LYS A 72 -5.62 -2.79 -24.48
CA LYS A 72 -6.51 -2.36 -23.39
C LYS A 72 -7.51 -3.46 -23.02
N ASN A 73 -8.18 -4.05 -24.00
CA ASN A 73 -9.16 -5.11 -23.78
C ASN A 73 -8.53 -6.32 -23.07
N ILE A 74 -7.35 -6.77 -23.51
CA ILE A 74 -6.63 -7.89 -22.89
C ILE A 74 -6.22 -7.53 -21.45
N LYS A 75 -5.80 -6.28 -21.20
CA LYS A 75 -5.45 -5.81 -19.87
C LYS A 75 -6.66 -5.84 -18.92
N ASP A 76 -7.83 -5.41 -19.39
CA ASP A 76 -9.06 -5.40 -18.60
C ASP A 76 -9.54 -6.83 -18.31
N GLN A 77 -9.50 -7.72 -19.30
CA GLN A 77 -9.77 -9.15 -19.10
C GLN A 77 -8.82 -9.78 -18.08
N ARG A 78 -7.52 -9.42 -18.13
CA ARG A 78 -6.54 -9.91 -17.14
C ARG A 78 -6.87 -9.46 -15.73
N ILE A 79 -7.34 -8.22 -15.55
CA ILE A 79 -7.75 -7.69 -14.25
C ILE A 79 -8.96 -8.47 -13.73
N LEU A 80 -9.96 -8.72 -14.58
CA LEU A 80 -11.14 -9.49 -14.25
C LEU A 80 -10.77 -10.93 -13.83
N LEU A 81 -9.98 -11.63 -14.65
CA LEU A 81 -9.52 -12.99 -14.36
C LEU A 81 -8.73 -13.07 -13.04
N LYS A 82 -7.89 -12.07 -12.76
CA LYS A 82 -7.16 -12.03 -11.48
C LYS A 82 -8.08 -11.80 -10.28
N ARG A 83 -9.24 -11.17 -10.48
CA ARG A 83 -10.25 -10.99 -9.43
C ARG A 83 -10.99 -12.31 -9.18
N THR A 84 -11.48 -12.94 -10.24
CA THR A 84 -12.19 -14.21 -10.15
C THR A 84 -11.31 -15.33 -9.61
N LEU A 85 -10.02 -15.35 -9.95
CA LEU A 85 -9.05 -16.30 -9.38
C LEU A 85 -8.93 -16.14 -7.86
N ARG A 86 -8.81 -14.91 -7.36
CA ARG A 86 -8.74 -14.63 -5.92
C ARG A 86 -10.03 -15.02 -5.19
N GLU A 87 -11.18 -14.79 -5.82
CA GLU A 87 -12.47 -15.24 -5.28
C GLU A 87 -12.56 -16.76 -5.24
N LEU A 88 -12.11 -17.45 -6.29
CA LEU A 88 -12.04 -18.90 -6.35
C LEU A 88 -11.11 -19.48 -5.28
N GLU A 89 -9.91 -18.91 -5.09
CA GLU A 89 -8.98 -19.31 -4.03
C GLU A 89 -9.59 -19.16 -2.64
N SER A 90 -10.26 -18.04 -2.37
CA SER A 90 -11.00 -17.82 -1.12
C SER A 90 -12.11 -18.88 -0.93
N ASN A 91 -12.87 -19.16 -1.98
CA ASN A 91 -13.94 -20.15 -1.92
C ASN A 91 -13.41 -21.58 -1.73
N MET A 92 -12.27 -21.90 -2.36
CA MET A 92 -11.58 -23.17 -2.19
C MET A 92 -11.08 -23.34 -0.76
N LEU A 93 -10.52 -22.30 -0.14
CA LEU A 93 -10.13 -22.32 1.25
C LEU A 93 -11.32 -22.61 2.17
N LYS A 94 -12.44 -21.87 1.99
CA LYS A 94 -13.68 -22.09 2.76
C LYS A 94 -14.23 -23.51 2.58
N ALA A 95 -14.22 -24.02 1.35
CA ALA A 95 -14.65 -25.39 1.07
C ALA A 95 -13.72 -26.42 1.72
N GLY A 96 -12.40 -26.18 1.73
CA GLY A 96 -11.42 -26.98 2.44
C GLY A 96 -11.68 -27.02 3.95
N THR A 97 -11.89 -25.87 4.58
CA THR A 97 -12.20 -25.79 6.01
C THR A 97 -13.49 -26.53 6.35
N ARG A 98 -14.56 -26.33 5.56
CA ARG A 98 -15.83 -27.07 5.75
C ARG A 98 -15.66 -28.56 5.55
N LYS A 99 -14.86 -29.00 4.58
CA LYS A 99 -14.56 -30.42 4.37
C LYS A 99 -13.86 -31.01 5.59
N GLU A 100 -12.86 -30.32 6.14
CA GLU A 100 -12.16 -30.76 7.35
C GLU A 100 -13.10 -30.82 8.57
N GLU A 101 -13.97 -29.82 8.73
CA GLU A 101 -15.00 -29.83 9.76
C GLU A 101 -15.93 -31.03 9.61
N ILE A 102 -16.44 -31.29 8.41
CA ILE A 102 -17.30 -32.46 8.12
C ILE A 102 -16.58 -33.76 8.48
N VAL A 103 -15.29 -33.90 8.13
CA VAL A 103 -14.49 -35.07 8.49
C VAL A 103 -14.33 -35.20 10.01
N ARG A 104 -14.07 -34.09 10.72
CA ARG A 104 -13.98 -34.07 12.19
C ARG A 104 -15.31 -34.45 12.84
N PHE A 105 -16.43 -33.93 12.35
CA PHE A 105 -17.77 -34.26 12.85
C PHE A 105 -18.16 -35.71 12.54
N ASN A 106 -17.84 -36.23 11.36
CA ASN A 106 -18.06 -37.64 11.04
C ASN A 106 -17.21 -38.56 11.94
N ARG A 107 -15.96 -38.19 12.22
CA ARG A 107 -15.11 -38.93 13.18
C ARG A 107 -15.67 -38.88 14.61
N ALA A 108 -16.23 -37.74 15.01
CA ALA A 108 -16.90 -37.61 16.32
C ALA A 108 -18.20 -38.43 16.41
N LYS A 109 -18.87 -38.73 15.30
CA LYS A 109 -20.02 -39.64 15.30
C LYS A 109 -19.62 -41.09 15.58
N THR A 110 -18.42 -41.49 15.17
CA THR A 110 -17.91 -42.86 15.35
C THR A 110 -17.13 -43.04 16.65
N ASP A 111 -16.63 -41.96 17.25
CA ASP A 111 -15.74 -41.98 18.43
C ASP A 111 -16.28 -41.02 19.51
N GLU A 112 -16.82 -41.60 20.59
CA GLU A 112 -17.48 -40.87 21.67
C GLU A 112 -16.50 -40.09 22.57
N GLU A 113 -15.26 -40.55 22.71
CA GLU A 113 -14.21 -39.80 23.42
C GLU A 113 -13.77 -38.58 22.61
N PHE A 114 -13.65 -38.74 21.29
CA PHE A 114 -13.37 -37.63 20.39
C PHE A 114 -14.52 -36.61 20.38
N ALA A 115 -15.78 -37.04 20.48
CA ALA A 115 -16.93 -36.14 20.62
C ALA A 115 -16.89 -35.30 21.91
N LYS A 116 -16.53 -35.91 23.05
CA LYS A 116 -16.32 -35.20 24.32
C LYS A 116 -15.16 -34.19 24.21
N MET A 117 -14.05 -34.59 23.59
CA MET A 117 -12.90 -33.72 23.33
C MET A 117 -13.24 -32.55 22.40
N LEU A 118 -14.05 -32.79 21.37
CA LEU A 118 -14.47 -31.80 20.40
C LEU A 118 -15.44 -30.78 21.02
N LYS A 119 -16.36 -31.21 21.90
CA LYS A 119 -17.22 -30.33 22.71
C LYS A 119 -16.43 -29.35 23.57
N VAL A 120 -15.34 -29.79 24.20
CA VAL A 120 -14.48 -28.95 25.05
C VAL A 120 -13.62 -27.98 24.22
N ARG A 121 -13.30 -28.30 22.95
CA ARG A 121 -12.52 -27.48 22.02
C ARG A 121 -13.36 -26.64 21.04
N THR A 122 -14.64 -26.42 21.33
CA THR A 122 -15.61 -25.77 20.42
C THR A 122 -15.35 -24.30 20.09
N LEU A 123 -14.41 -23.61 20.75
CA LEU A 123 -13.90 -22.37 20.18
C LEU A 123 -12.77 -22.72 19.21
N GLY A 124 -13.07 -22.64 17.91
CA GLY A 124 -12.03 -22.62 16.87
C GLY A 124 -10.96 -21.58 17.19
N PRO A 125 -9.72 -21.72 16.67
CA PRO A 125 -8.62 -20.82 16.99
C PRO A 125 -8.95 -19.33 16.71
N GLU A 126 -9.75 -19.06 15.68
CA GLU A 126 -10.30 -17.73 15.38
C GLU A 126 -11.23 -17.22 16.50
N HIS A 127 -12.09 -18.08 17.04
CA HIS A 127 -12.99 -17.74 18.15
C HIS A 127 -12.24 -17.58 19.48
N LEU A 128 -11.15 -18.32 19.72
CA LEU A 128 -10.28 -18.11 20.88
C LEU A 128 -9.54 -16.77 20.81
N GLU A 129 -9.05 -16.38 19.64
CA GLU A 129 -8.46 -15.07 19.41
C GLU A 129 -9.49 -13.96 19.60
N ALA A 130 -10.69 -14.11 19.02
CA ALA A 130 -11.80 -13.18 19.22
C ALA A 130 -12.22 -13.06 20.70
N GLN A 131 -12.27 -14.18 21.43
CA GLN A 131 -12.57 -14.19 22.86
C GLN A 131 -11.47 -13.48 23.67
N SER A 132 -10.20 -13.72 23.34
CA SER A 132 -9.05 -13.04 23.96
C SER A 132 -9.09 -11.53 23.72
N GLN A 133 -9.44 -11.12 22.49
CA GLN A 133 -9.62 -9.72 22.14
C GLN A 133 -10.76 -9.08 22.94
N LEU A 134 -11.94 -9.71 22.95
CA LEU A 134 -13.09 -9.22 23.72
C LEU A 134 -12.78 -9.09 25.22
N ARG A 135 -12.05 -10.04 25.80
CA ARG A 135 -11.62 -9.94 27.22
C ARG A 135 -10.71 -8.74 27.46
N ARG A 136 -9.77 -8.47 26.55
CA ARG A 136 -8.90 -7.28 26.62
C ARG A 136 -9.70 -6.00 26.49
N ASP A 137 -10.65 -5.95 25.56
CA ASP A 137 -11.49 -4.78 25.35
C ASP A 137 -12.39 -4.50 26.56
N ILE A 138 -12.96 -5.55 27.17
CA ILE A 138 -13.74 -5.44 28.42
C ILE A 138 -12.88 -4.88 29.55
N GLN A 139 -11.62 -5.33 29.69
CA GLN A 139 -10.72 -4.82 30.71
C GLN A 139 -10.44 -3.32 30.51
N VAL A 140 -10.17 -2.90 29.27
CA VAL A 140 -9.93 -1.48 28.94
C VAL A 140 -11.15 -0.62 29.27
N VAL A 141 -12.36 -1.09 28.94
CA VAL A 141 -13.61 -0.39 29.28
C VAL A 141 -13.77 -0.28 30.79
N ARG A 142 -13.52 -1.36 31.53
CA ARG A 142 -13.61 -1.38 33.00
C ARG A 142 -12.63 -0.40 33.65
N ASP A 143 -11.38 -0.39 33.20
CA ASP A 143 -10.36 0.54 33.70
C ASP A 143 -10.75 2.01 33.41
N ARG A 144 -11.41 2.26 32.28
CA ARG A 144 -11.88 3.61 31.92
C ARG A 144 -13.09 4.04 32.74
N VAL A 145 -14.01 3.12 33.02
CA VAL A 145 -15.12 3.35 33.96
C VAL A 145 -14.57 3.69 35.34
N GLN A 146 -13.61 2.92 35.85
CA GLN A 146 -12.98 3.19 37.15
C GLN A 146 -12.34 4.59 37.18
N LYS A 147 -11.58 4.97 36.15
CA LYS A 147 -11.00 6.33 36.06
C LYS A 147 -12.05 7.43 36.03
N LEU A 148 -13.19 7.20 35.37
CA LEU A 148 -14.29 8.16 35.35
C LEU A 148 -14.97 8.28 36.73
N GLU A 149 -15.16 7.16 37.43
CA GLU A 149 -15.67 7.15 38.80
C GLU A 149 -14.72 7.89 39.75
N ASP A 150 -13.41 7.65 39.65
CA ASP A 150 -12.39 8.33 40.47
C ASP A 150 -12.40 9.85 40.20
N ASN A 151 -12.49 10.25 38.93
CA ASN A 151 -12.59 11.66 38.55
C ASN A 151 -13.89 12.31 39.04
N LEU A 152 -15.03 11.62 38.93
CA LEU A 152 -16.32 12.11 39.39
C LEU A 152 -16.32 12.27 40.91
N GLN A 153 -15.73 11.32 41.64
CA GLN A 153 -15.53 11.43 43.08
C GLN A 153 -14.58 12.57 43.45
N GLY A 154 -13.52 12.78 42.66
CA GLY A 154 -12.63 13.93 42.76
C GLY A 154 -13.36 15.27 42.53
N CYS A 155 -14.27 15.34 41.56
CA CYS A 155 -15.09 16.52 41.32
C CYS A 155 -16.11 16.75 42.45
N LYS A 156 -16.75 15.68 42.95
CA LYS A 156 -17.70 15.76 44.07
C LYS A 156 -17.03 16.27 45.35
N THR A 157 -15.83 15.79 45.64
CA THR A 157 -15.04 16.26 46.80
C THR A 157 -14.60 17.72 46.65
N LYS A 158 -14.19 18.14 45.44
CA LYS A 158 -13.92 19.56 45.16
C LYS A 158 -15.16 20.44 45.32
N LEU A 159 -16.32 19.97 44.83
CA LEU A 159 -17.60 20.67 44.92
C LEU A 159 -18.06 20.81 46.38
N SER A 160 -17.94 19.76 47.20
CA SER A 160 -18.29 19.84 48.62
C SER A 160 -17.37 20.79 49.39
N GLN A 161 -16.06 20.79 49.08
CA GLN A 161 -15.11 21.76 49.65
C GLN A 161 -15.47 23.21 49.29
N PHE A 162 -15.91 23.44 48.05
CA PHE A 162 -16.40 24.74 47.58
C PHE A 162 -17.69 25.16 48.32
N GLN A 163 -18.65 24.25 48.49
CA GLN A 163 -19.90 24.52 49.20
C GLN A 163 -19.70 24.81 50.69
N ILE A 164 -18.70 24.23 51.34
CA ILE A 164 -18.35 24.46 52.76
C ILE A 164 -17.57 25.78 52.95
N GLY A 165 -17.31 26.54 51.88
CA GLY A 165 -16.70 27.88 51.97
C GLY A 165 -15.20 27.87 52.27
N LYS A 166 -14.52 26.72 52.15
CA LYS A 166 -13.06 26.65 52.16
C LYS A 166 -12.57 26.71 50.71
N PRO A 167 -12.03 27.84 50.23
CA PRO A 167 -11.45 27.88 48.89
C PRO A 167 -10.22 26.97 48.87
N GLY A 168 -10.35 25.80 48.24
CA GLY A 168 -9.25 24.84 48.02
C GLY A 168 -8.19 25.34 47.04
N LEU A 169 -8.37 26.54 46.46
CA LEU A 169 -7.39 27.21 45.59
C LEU A 169 -6.40 28.05 46.43
N ARG A 170 -5.66 27.41 47.34
CA ARG A 170 -4.41 28.01 47.80
C ARG A 170 -3.33 27.59 46.82
N ALA A 171 -2.59 28.55 46.27
CA ALA A 171 -1.42 28.22 45.46
C ALA A 171 -0.54 27.24 46.26
N PRO A 172 -0.13 26.10 45.66
CA PRO A 172 0.72 25.15 46.36
C PRO A 172 1.97 25.87 46.87
N SER A 173 2.42 25.54 48.08
CA SER A 173 3.61 26.18 48.65
C SER A 173 4.82 25.91 47.75
N LEU A 174 5.80 26.83 47.75
CA LEU A 174 7.06 26.64 47.03
C LEU A 174 7.75 25.34 47.44
N ASP A 175 7.60 24.93 48.70
CA ASP A 175 8.07 23.63 49.20
C ASP A 175 7.37 22.45 48.51
N THR A 176 6.04 22.51 48.32
CA THR A 176 5.28 21.49 47.59
C THR A 176 5.75 21.39 46.14
N VAL A 177 5.99 22.53 45.47
CA VAL A 177 6.49 22.58 44.09
C VAL A 177 7.92 22.03 43.98
N ASN A 178 8.81 22.39 44.92
CA ASN A 178 10.17 21.87 44.94
C ASN A 178 10.21 20.36 45.23
N ARG A 179 9.31 19.87 46.10
CA ARG A 179 9.18 18.45 46.41
C ARG A 179 8.63 17.65 45.24
N THR A 180 7.63 18.16 44.52
CA THR A 180 7.14 17.51 43.30
C THR A 180 8.22 17.50 42.21
N PHE A 181 8.98 18.59 42.04
CA PHE A 181 10.09 18.61 41.08
C PHE A 181 11.17 17.58 41.42
N ARG A 182 11.55 17.45 42.70
CA ARG A 182 12.48 16.40 43.15
C ARG A 182 11.93 14.99 42.90
N ASN A 183 10.65 14.75 43.19
CA ASN A 183 10.02 13.45 42.94
C ASN A 183 9.95 13.12 41.45
N ILE A 184 9.64 14.10 40.61
CA ILE A 184 9.62 13.95 39.15
C ILE A 184 11.03 13.61 38.65
N ASN A 185 12.06 14.32 39.12
CA ASN A 185 13.45 14.02 38.75
C ASN A 185 13.89 12.62 39.19
N LEU A 186 13.51 12.20 40.41
CA LEU A 186 13.77 10.82 40.86
C LEU A 186 13.09 9.79 39.96
N ALA A 187 11.82 10.02 39.58
CA ALA A 187 11.09 9.14 38.68
C ALA A 187 11.71 9.10 37.27
N ILE A 188 12.16 10.24 36.74
CA ILE A 188 12.85 10.32 35.45
C ILE A 188 14.17 9.55 35.50
N ASN A 189 14.96 9.74 36.56
CA ASN A 189 16.23 9.04 36.73
C ASN A 189 16.02 7.53 36.82
N GLN A 190 14.99 7.10 37.56
CA GLN A 190 14.66 5.68 37.69
C GLN A 190 14.19 5.08 36.36
N GLN A 191 13.31 5.76 35.62
CA GLN A 191 12.92 5.32 34.27
C GLN A 191 14.10 5.27 33.31
N THR A 192 15.03 6.23 33.40
CA THR A 192 16.25 6.25 32.59
C THR A 192 17.15 5.06 32.92
N GLU A 193 17.26 4.71 34.20
CA GLU A 193 17.98 3.51 34.64
C GLU A 193 17.31 2.23 34.11
N ASP A 194 15.98 2.14 34.15
CA ASP A 194 15.23 1.00 33.64
C ASP A 194 15.37 0.86 32.11
N ILE A 195 15.32 1.97 31.37
CA ILE A 195 15.57 2.01 29.93
C ILE A 195 17.00 1.58 29.62
N SER A 196 18.00 2.04 30.38
CA SER A 196 19.39 1.65 30.15
C SER A 196 19.64 0.17 30.45
N LYS A 197 19.03 -0.38 31.52
CA LYS A 197 19.01 -1.82 31.81
C LYS A 197 18.34 -2.60 30.68
N LEU A 198 17.23 -2.12 30.15
CA LEU A 198 16.52 -2.76 29.03
C LEU A 198 17.36 -2.71 27.75
N ALA A 199 17.98 -1.58 27.44
CA ALA A 199 18.87 -1.42 26.29
C ALA A 199 20.08 -2.36 26.38
N ALA A 200 20.70 -2.48 27.56
CA ALA A 200 21.79 -3.42 27.80
C ALA A 200 21.36 -4.90 27.69
N ARG A 201 20.10 -5.22 28.02
CA ARG A 201 19.53 -6.55 27.79
C ARG A 201 19.27 -6.79 26.31
N MET A 202 18.76 -5.79 25.59
CA MET A 202 18.51 -5.88 24.15
C MET A 202 19.81 -5.98 23.36
N SER A 203 20.88 -5.28 23.76
CA SER A 203 22.20 -5.39 23.11
C SER A 203 22.85 -6.76 23.31
N LYS A 204 22.49 -7.49 24.37
CA LYS A 204 22.91 -8.87 24.61
C LYS A 204 22.09 -9.90 23.81
N LEU A 205 20.93 -9.50 23.28
CA LEU A 205 20.17 -10.34 22.36
C LEU A 205 20.81 -10.22 20.98
N ASP A 206 21.72 -11.15 20.68
CA ASP A 206 22.34 -11.26 19.37
C ASP A 206 21.29 -11.72 18.33
N MET A 207 20.63 -10.75 17.70
CA MET A 207 19.67 -10.97 16.62
C MET A 207 20.31 -11.56 15.35
N SER A 208 21.65 -11.58 15.27
CA SER A 208 22.42 -12.25 14.21
C SER A 208 22.46 -13.76 14.41
N SER A 209 22.43 -14.25 15.66
CA SER A 209 22.44 -15.69 15.96
C SER A 209 21.13 -16.40 15.57
N LEU A 210 20.05 -15.64 15.31
CA LEU A 210 18.82 -16.17 14.71
C LEU A 210 18.88 -16.31 13.17
N GLN A 211 20.02 -15.93 12.55
CA GLN A 211 20.34 -16.28 11.16
C GLN A 211 21.04 -17.64 11.03
N VAL A 212 21.10 -18.46 12.09
CA VAL A 212 21.45 -19.88 11.97
C VAL A 212 20.25 -20.64 11.38
N SER A 213 20.29 -20.78 10.06
CA SER A 213 19.64 -21.80 9.24
C SER A 213 18.24 -22.23 9.67
N ILE A 214 17.24 -21.36 9.48
CA ILE A 214 15.94 -21.88 9.03
C ILE A 214 16.12 -22.21 7.55
N THR A 215 16.71 -23.38 7.25
CA THR A 215 16.41 -24.08 5.99
C THR A 215 14.95 -24.47 6.07
N ARG A 216 14.10 -23.49 5.75
CA ARG A 216 12.66 -23.63 5.64
C ARG A 216 12.44 -24.65 4.53
N ASP A 217 11.73 -25.72 4.88
CA ASP A 217 11.35 -26.77 3.94
C ASP A 217 10.74 -26.13 2.68
N LYS A 218 11.36 -26.36 1.51
CA LYS A 218 10.97 -25.79 0.20
C LYS A 218 9.56 -26.19 -0.23
N ARG A 219 8.87 -27.03 0.53
CA ARG A 219 7.47 -27.43 0.31
C ARG A 219 6.44 -26.43 0.82
N LEU A 220 6.83 -25.45 1.66
CA LEU A 220 5.93 -24.40 2.14
C LEU A 220 6.17 -23.13 1.33
N GLY A 221 5.21 -22.83 0.46
CA GLY A 221 5.24 -21.72 -0.49
C GLY A 221 5.60 -20.36 0.12
N GLU A 222 6.35 -19.61 -0.67
CA GLU A 222 6.92 -18.31 -0.40
C GLU A 222 5.81 -17.25 -0.22
N SER A 223 5.49 -16.89 1.03
CA SER A 223 4.54 -15.81 1.29
C SER A 223 5.24 -14.45 1.20
N THR A 224 5.33 -13.89 -0.01
CA THR A 224 5.67 -12.49 -0.24
C THR A 224 4.49 -11.57 0.07
N ALA A 225 3.86 -11.73 1.24
CA ALA A 225 2.84 -10.83 1.73
C ALA A 225 3.41 -10.03 2.90
N LYS A 226 4.06 -8.89 2.59
CA LYS A 226 4.09 -7.76 3.53
C LYS A 226 2.64 -7.51 3.93
N ARG A 227 2.27 -7.83 5.18
CA ARG A 227 0.94 -7.56 5.73
C ARG A 227 0.64 -6.07 5.52
N PRO A 228 -0.38 -5.69 4.73
CA PRO A 228 -0.82 -4.31 4.72
C PRO A 228 -1.46 -4.05 6.08
N ILE A 229 -0.91 -3.09 6.82
CA ILE A 229 -1.58 -2.50 7.98
C ILE A 229 -2.82 -1.81 7.42
N ASN A 230 -3.96 -2.50 7.41
CA ASN A 230 -5.24 -1.93 7.01
C ASN A 230 -5.71 -0.96 8.10
N VAL A 231 -5.13 0.24 8.09
CA VAL A 231 -5.76 1.41 8.72
C VAL A 231 -6.87 1.82 7.77
N THR A 232 -8.12 1.64 8.18
CA THR A 232 -9.27 2.17 7.44
C THR A 232 -9.14 3.70 7.40
N PRO A 233 -9.09 4.33 6.21
CA PRO A 233 -8.74 5.75 6.07
C PRO A 233 -9.72 6.67 6.78
N HIS A 234 -10.99 6.26 6.90
CA HIS A 234 -12.01 7.03 7.58
C HIS A 234 -11.76 7.14 9.09
N VAL A 235 -11.24 6.08 9.74
CA VAL A 235 -10.99 6.08 11.19
C VAL A 235 -9.82 6.99 11.52
N ALA A 236 -8.76 6.97 10.70
CA ALA A 236 -7.59 7.84 10.86
C ALA A 236 -7.92 9.33 10.66
N VAL A 237 -8.77 9.66 9.67
CA VAL A 237 -9.23 11.04 9.46
C VAL A 237 -10.13 11.51 10.60
N THR A 238 -11.05 10.66 11.07
CA THR A 238 -11.93 11.01 12.19
C THR A 238 -11.17 11.16 13.51
N THR A 239 -10.18 10.30 13.78
CA THR A 239 -9.33 10.43 14.99
C THR A 239 -8.38 11.61 14.92
N ALA A 240 -7.80 11.92 13.74
CA ALA A 240 -6.97 13.11 13.57
C ALA A 240 -7.79 14.40 13.72
N ALA A 241 -9.02 14.45 13.19
CA ALA A 241 -9.91 15.59 13.35
C ALA A 241 -10.34 15.79 14.81
N ALA A 242 -10.66 14.70 15.52
CA ALA A 242 -10.99 14.76 16.95
C ALA A 242 -9.81 15.25 17.80
N LEU A 243 -8.59 14.78 17.54
CA LEU A 243 -7.38 15.24 18.25
C LEU A 243 -7.03 16.71 17.96
N ASN A 244 -7.24 17.19 16.74
CA ASN A 244 -7.02 18.60 16.42
C ASN A 244 -8.08 19.52 17.02
N ALA A 245 -9.33 19.05 17.15
CA ALA A 245 -10.38 19.77 17.85
C ALA A 245 -10.08 19.88 19.36
N GLU A 246 -9.60 18.81 20.00
CA GLU A 246 -9.17 18.84 21.41
C GLU A 246 -7.95 19.73 21.67
N ARG A 247 -7.07 19.93 20.68
CA ARG A 247 -5.91 20.83 20.80
C ARG A 247 -6.22 22.30 20.58
N SER A 248 -7.38 22.62 19.99
CA SER A 248 -7.76 23.98 19.61
C SER A 248 -8.86 24.57 20.51
N ALA A 249 -9.29 23.82 21.53
CA ALA A 249 -10.22 24.25 22.59
C ALA A 249 -9.47 24.46 23.91
#